data_AF-A0A430LB89-F1
#
_entry.id   AF-A0A430LB89-F1
#
_cell.length_a   1.000
_cell.length_b   1.000
_cell.length_c   1.000
_cell.angle_alpha   90.00
_cell.angle_beta   90.00
_cell.angle_gamma   90.00
#
_symmetry.space_group_name_H-M   'P 1'
#
loop_
_entity.id
_entity.type
_entity.pdbx_description
1 polymer ?
#
loop_
_entity_poly.entity_id
_entity_poly.type
_entity_poly.pdbx_seq_one_letter_code
_entity_poly.pdbx_strand_id
1 'polypeptide(L)'
;MYRPRLLGQGLRGFAHARTSRRTYITDADVESARRYCYTQLHDYDAHLIRRFVPSPVQDTYAALRTLNLELVRLPELVSNPTIGTLRMKFWQESIDKTFAGRPPREPICILLHKSLQELEARAGTATKKSIKFWVSRLVRTREKHMSNRPFGSLASLEEYAENTYSTLMYATLASLPLRSMNVDHLASHIGKACGIVAVLRGIPVLAAPPSPVNTPSGEAPSSREPALLLPLDAMAEAGVKEEEVFRQGPNAPGLQDAVFQVATRANDHLITAREMLKRLKAGEDPGHEFEHHGEGEHFYDGESDTIKEIRQGFGVLLEAVPAAQYLTRLEQADFDPFAVKTADVIARMLYELIAIVRPGNLSEVKEIAQTVGSLVLKNGGVVRGLANWGVFSLPKPISVHQMKHTHGHYFVMRYDAASKVHQDVRNTLRLEPRMIRAAHVKLGDGKLDTLARFGPPKWKTAGSEA
;
A
#
# COMPACT_ATOMS: atom_id res chain seq x y z
N MET A 1 -54.46 -54.75 25.07
CA MET A 1 -53.72 -53.66 24.40
C MET A 1 -52.28 -54.11 24.20
N TYR A 2 -52.00 -54.55 22.97
CA TYR A 2 -50.71 -55.05 22.49
C TYR A 2 -49.82 -53.87 22.09
N ARG A 3 -48.57 -53.80 22.58
CA ARG A 3 -47.53 -52.92 22.01
C ARG A 3 -46.66 -53.74 21.06
N PRO A 4 -46.48 -53.35 19.79
CA PRO A 4 -45.69 -54.12 18.85
C PRO A 4 -44.19 -53.83 18.98
N ARG A 5 -43.39 -54.88 18.78
CA ARG A 5 -41.95 -54.85 18.46
C ARG A 5 -41.75 -54.41 17.01
N LEU A 6 -40.69 -53.65 16.74
CA LEU A 6 -40.04 -53.63 15.42
C LEU A 6 -38.55 -53.91 15.57
N LEU A 7 -38.12 -54.92 14.80
CA LEU A 7 -36.77 -55.42 14.60
C LEU A 7 -35.96 -54.48 13.70
N GLY A 8 -34.67 -54.39 14.00
CA GLY A 8 -33.54 -54.52 13.06
C GLY A 8 -33.50 -53.66 11.80
N GLN A 9 -32.41 -52.92 11.63
CA GLN A 9 -31.39 -53.12 10.57
C GLN A 9 -30.63 -51.80 10.28
N GLY A 10 -29.30 -51.91 10.17
CA GLY A 10 -28.57 -51.10 9.20
C GLY A 10 -27.74 -49.91 9.67
N LEU A 11 -26.80 -50.10 10.61
CA LEU A 11 -25.56 -49.29 10.59
C LEU A 11 -24.68 -49.75 9.42
N ARG A 12 -25.09 -49.44 8.18
CA ARG A 12 -24.27 -49.51 6.97
C ARG A 12 -24.79 -48.45 6.01
N GLY A 13 -24.05 -47.36 5.83
CA GLY A 13 -24.37 -46.42 4.76
C GLY A 13 -24.04 -44.95 4.96
N PHE A 14 -23.01 -44.58 5.73
CA PHE A 14 -22.29 -43.34 5.40
C PHE A 14 -20.92 -43.72 4.90
N ALA A 15 -20.92 -44.08 3.61
CA ALA A 15 -19.73 -44.14 2.79
C ALA A 15 -18.88 -42.89 3.07
N HIS A 16 -17.58 -43.09 3.24
CA HIS A 16 -16.60 -42.02 3.13
C HIS A 16 -16.95 -41.16 1.92
N ALA A 17 -17.51 -39.97 2.17
CA ALA A 17 -17.53 -38.93 1.18
C ALA A 17 -16.05 -38.65 0.90
N ARG A 18 -15.53 -39.23 -0.20
CA ARG A 18 -14.30 -38.76 -0.81
C ARG A 18 -14.55 -37.28 -1.02
N THR A 19 -13.93 -36.45 -0.20
CA THR A 19 -13.85 -35.02 -0.48
C THR A 19 -13.13 -34.93 -1.80
N SER A 20 -13.91 -34.83 -2.88
CA SER A 20 -13.40 -34.50 -4.20
C SER A 20 -12.78 -33.12 -4.01
N ARG A 21 -11.48 -33.07 -3.75
CA ARG A 21 -10.70 -31.84 -3.75
C ARG A 21 -10.82 -31.33 -5.18
N ARG A 22 -11.80 -30.46 -5.42
CA ARG A 22 -12.02 -29.77 -6.71
C ARG A 22 -10.64 -29.31 -7.21
N THR A 23 -10.16 -29.87 -8.30
CA THR A 23 -8.82 -29.59 -8.86
C THR A 23 -8.82 -28.39 -9.79
N TYR A 24 -9.99 -27.91 -10.23
CA TYR A 24 -10.12 -26.75 -11.10
C TYR A 24 -10.31 -25.46 -10.29
N ILE A 25 -9.68 -24.37 -10.75
CA ILE A 25 -9.89 -22.99 -10.28
C ILE A 25 -11.03 -22.39 -11.11
N THR A 26 -12.00 -21.80 -10.44
CA THR A 26 -13.13 -21.10 -11.07
C THR A 26 -12.91 -19.59 -11.11
N ASP A 27 -13.67 -18.87 -11.94
CA ASP A 27 -13.65 -17.40 -11.94
C ASP A 27 -14.09 -16.82 -10.58
N ALA A 28 -14.96 -17.53 -9.85
CA ALA A 28 -15.34 -17.15 -8.49
C ALA A 28 -14.17 -17.27 -7.50
N ASP A 29 -13.33 -18.30 -7.64
CA ASP A 29 -12.12 -18.46 -6.84
C ASP A 29 -11.12 -17.32 -7.13
N VAL A 30 -10.96 -16.95 -8.40
CA VAL A 30 -10.11 -15.83 -8.83
C VAL A 30 -10.60 -14.50 -8.27
N GLU A 31 -11.90 -14.22 -8.36
CA GLU A 31 -12.48 -12.98 -7.85
C GLU A 31 -12.39 -12.89 -6.32
N SER A 32 -12.57 -14.00 -5.62
CA SER A 32 -12.33 -14.09 -4.17
C SER A 32 -10.86 -13.82 -3.82
N ALA A 33 -9.93 -14.42 -4.57
CA ALA A 33 -8.49 -14.22 -4.40
C ALA A 33 -8.06 -12.77 -4.68
N ARG A 34 -8.62 -12.14 -5.72
CA ARG A 34 -8.41 -10.72 -6.04
C ARG A 34 -8.88 -9.83 -4.90
N ARG A 35 -10.10 -10.06 -4.40
CA ARG A 35 -10.65 -9.31 -3.27
C ARG A 35 -9.77 -9.44 -2.03
N TYR A 36 -9.29 -10.66 -1.74
CA TYR A 36 -8.37 -10.91 -0.63
C TYR A 36 -7.09 -10.09 -0.79
N CYS A 37 -6.39 -10.20 -1.93
CA CYS A 37 -5.13 -9.50 -2.15
C CYS A 37 -5.32 -7.98 -2.09
N TYR A 38 -6.37 -7.44 -2.71
CA TYR A 38 -6.67 -6.01 -2.69
C TYR A 38 -7.02 -5.51 -1.28
N THR A 39 -7.68 -6.35 -0.47
CA THR A 39 -7.94 -6.04 0.94
C THR A 39 -6.63 -5.98 1.72
N GLN A 40 -5.71 -6.95 1.53
CA GLN A 40 -4.41 -6.94 2.21
C GLN A 40 -3.54 -5.72 1.90
N LEU A 41 -3.75 -5.04 0.76
CA LEU A 41 -3.13 -3.75 0.45
C LEU A 41 -3.76 -2.59 1.24
N HIS A 42 -4.05 -2.81 2.53
CA HIS A 42 -4.52 -1.77 3.44
C HIS A 42 -3.54 -0.59 3.54
N ASP A 43 -2.25 -0.82 3.24
CA ASP A 43 -1.28 0.23 3.00
C ASP A 43 -1.77 1.13 1.86
N TYR A 44 -2.20 2.34 2.23
CA TYR A 44 -2.76 3.34 1.33
C TYR A 44 -1.87 3.56 0.09
N ASP A 45 -0.55 3.45 0.25
CA ASP A 45 0.42 3.69 -0.80
C ASP A 45 0.33 2.63 -1.92
N ALA A 46 0.42 1.34 -1.58
CA ALA A 46 0.33 0.25 -2.55
C ALA A 46 -1.06 0.16 -3.22
N HIS A 47 -2.13 0.47 -2.48
CA HIS A 47 -3.48 0.53 -3.05
C HIS A 47 -3.64 1.65 -4.08
N LEU A 48 -3.01 2.81 -3.86
CA LEU A 48 -2.99 3.89 -4.84
C LEU A 48 -2.12 3.55 -6.04
N ILE A 49 -0.89 3.09 -5.83
CA ILE A 49 0.07 2.78 -6.89
C ILE A 49 -0.50 1.72 -7.84
N ARG A 50 -1.18 0.68 -7.32
CA ARG A 50 -1.85 -0.34 -8.13
C ARG A 50 -2.71 0.27 -9.25
N ARG A 51 -3.38 1.39 -9.01
CA ARG A 51 -4.28 2.03 -9.99
C ARG A 51 -3.54 2.70 -11.14
N PHE A 52 -2.26 3.03 -10.96
CA PHE A 52 -1.39 3.59 -11.99
C PHE A 52 -0.63 2.51 -12.76
N VAL A 53 -0.55 1.29 -12.21
CA VAL A 53 -0.06 0.11 -12.93
C VAL A 53 -1.09 -0.27 -14.01
N PRO A 54 -0.67 -0.60 -15.25
CA PRO A 54 -1.58 -0.99 -16.33
C PRO A 54 -2.52 -2.13 -15.93
N SER A 55 -3.79 -2.05 -16.36
CA SER A 55 -4.85 -3.00 -15.97
C SER A 55 -4.45 -4.49 -16.08
N PRO A 56 -3.75 -4.96 -17.13
CA PRO A 56 -3.36 -6.37 -17.26
C PRO A 56 -2.32 -6.86 -16.24
N VAL A 57 -1.75 -5.95 -15.44
CA VAL A 57 -0.66 -6.20 -14.48
C VAL A 57 -1.10 -5.92 -13.04
N GLN A 58 -2.24 -5.26 -12.80
CA GLN A 58 -2.69 -4.89 -11.45
C GLN A 58 -2.85 -6.10 -10.52
N ASP A 59 -3.31 -7.25 -11.04
CA ASP A 59 -3.45 -8.48 -10.26
C ASP A 59 -2.11 -9.13 -9.95
N THR A 60 -1.13 -9.05 -10.86
CA THR A 60 0.25 -9.48 -10.60
C THR A 60 0.87 -8.61 -9.51
N TYR A 61 0.78 -7.30 -9.66
CA TYR A 61 1.26 -6.33 -8.67
C TYR A 61 0.64 -6.61 -7.29
N ALA A 62 -0.68 -6.79 -7.22
CA ALA A 62 -1.36 -7.08 -5.97
C ALA A 62 -0.90 -8.39 -5.34
N ALA A 63 -0.82 -9.48 -6.11
CA ALA A 63 -0.36 -10.77 -5.60
C ALA A 63 1.09 -10.70 -5.08
N LEU A 64 1.99 -10.05 -5.81
CA LEU A 64 3.39 -9.88 -5.40
C LEU A 64 3.53 -9.02 -4.15
N ARG A 65 2.75 -7.94 -4.04
CA ARG A 65 2.72 -7.09 -2.85
C ARG A 65 2.16 -7.82 -1.64
N THR A 66 1.07 -8.57 -1.80
CA THR A 66 0.52 -9.39 -0.71
C THR A 66 1.51 -10.49 -0.30
N LEU A 67 2.21 -11.13 -1.24
CA LEU A 67 3.27 -12.09 -0.92
C LEU A 67 4.38 -11.45 -0.08
N ASN A 68 4.85 -10.27 -0.46
CA ASN A 68 5.85 -9.55 0.31
C ASN A 68 5.37 -9.25 1.74
N LEU A 69 4.11 -8.82 1.92
CA LEU A 69 3.53 -8.58 3.24
C LEU A 69 3.50 -9.85 4.10
N GLU A 70 3.09 -10.99 3.53
CA GLU A 70 3.12 -12.27 4.23
C GLU A 70 4.55 -12.64 4.66
N LEU A 71 5.52 -12.57 3.74
CA LEU A 71 6.91 -12.95 4.01
C LEU A 71 7.59 -12.03 5.03
N VAL A 72 7.35 -10.72 4.97
CA VAL A 72 7.91 -9.73 5.92
C VAL A 72 7.43 -9.97 7.35
N ARG A 73 6.18 -10.41 7.53
CA ARG A 73 5.57 -10.61 8.85
C ARG A 73 5.98 -11.94 9.50
N LEU A 74 6.49 -12.91 8.73
CA LEU A 74 6.79 -14.24 9.24
C LEU A 74 7.73 -14.26 10.45
N PRO A 75 8.84 -13.50 10.49
CA PRO A 75 9.71 -13.44 11.67
C PRO A 75 8.98 -13.00 12.94
N GLU A 76 7.96 -12.13 12.81
CA GLU A 76 7.19 -11.63 13.95
C GLU A 76 6.07 -12.59 14.38
N LEU A 77 5.56 -13.41 13.44
CA LEU A 77 4.44 -14.34 13.68
C LEU A 77 4.88 -15.71 14.18
N VAL A 78 6.17 -16.03 14.11
CA VAL A 78 6.67 -17.37 14.36
C VAL A 78 7.79 -17.38 15.40
N SER A 79 7.45 -17.81 16.60
CA SER A 79 8.40 -17.91 17.71
C SER A 79 9.28 -19.16 17.69
N ASN A 80 8.86 -20.21 16.97
CA ASN A 80 9.60 -21.47 16.88
C ASN A 80 10.35 -21.53 15.54
N PRO A 81 11.70 -21.54 15.52
CA PRO A 81 12.48 -21.56 14.27
C PRO A 81 12.09 -22.67 13.30
N THR A 82 11.75 -23.86 13.81
CA THR A 82 11.30 -24.99 12.99
C THR A 82 9.97 -24.69 12.28
N ILE A 83 9.03 -24.05 12.97
CA ILE A 83 7.76 -23.61 12.34
C ILE A 83 8.05 -22.54 11.28
N GLY A 84 9.04 -21.68 11.51
CA GLY A 84 9.46 -20.63 10.57
C GLY A 84 9.96 -21.26 9.27
N THR A 85 10.87 -22.22 9.38
CA THR A 85 11.40 -23.01 8.25
C THR A 85 10.28 -23.73 7.50
N LEU A 86 9.33 -24.36 8.21
CA LEU A 86 8.19 -25.03 7.58
C LEU A 86 7.31 -24.04 6.78
N ARG A 87 7.07 -22.83 7.30
CA ARG A 87 6.30 -21.79 6.59
C ARG A 87 7.04 -21.25 5.37
N MET A 88 8.35 -21.02 5.46
CA MET A 88 9.16 -20.61 4.30
C MET A 88 9.16 -21.68 3.21
N LYS A 89 9.34 -22.95 3.60
CA LYS A 89 9.25 -24.08 2.68
C LYS A 89 7.86 -24.19 2.04
N PHE A 90 6.79 -23.99 2.81
CA PHE A 90 5.43 -23.94 2.28
C PHE A 90 5.29 -22.87 1.19
N TRP A 91 5.80 -21.65 1.41
CA TRP A 91 5.76 -20.58 0.41
C TRP A 91 6.58 -20.92 -0.83
N GLN A 92 7.79 -21.43 -0.65
CA GLN A 92 8.64 -21.87 -1.77
C GLN A 92 7.94 -22.92 -2.64
N GLU A 93 7.42 -23.99 -2.03
CA GLU A 93 6.69 -25.04 -2.74
C GLU A 93 5.40 -24.52 -3.39
N SER A 94 4.69 -23.61 -2.74
CA SER A 94 3.43 -23.04 -3.25
C SER A 94 3.68 -22.19 -4.49
N ILE A 95 4.75 -21.39 -4.50
CA ILE A 95 5.20 -20.63 -5.66
C ILE A 95 5.64 -21.59 -6.77
N ASP A 96 6.46 -22.60 -6.48
CA ASP A 96 6.89 -23.58 -7.49
C ASP A 96 5.72 -24.30 -8.16
N LYS A 97 4.74 -24.76 -7.36
CA LYS A 97 3.50 -25.39 -7.85
C LYS A 97 2.67 -24.42 -8.70
N THR A 98 2.61 -23.15 -8.31
CA THR A 98 1.92 -22.08 -9.07
C THR A 98 2.53 -21.88 -10.46
N PHE A 99 3.86 -21.77 -10.54
CA PHE A 99 4.57 -21.63 -11.82
C PHE A 99 4.53 -22.91 -12.66
N ALA A 100 4.41 -24.09 -12.03
CA ALA A 100 4.16 -25.37 -12.69
C ALA A 100 2.70 -25.58 -13.16
N GLY A 101 1.83 -24.57 -13.00
CA GLY A 101 0.44 -24.63 -13.45
C GLY A 101 -0.49 -25.41 -12.52
N ARG A 102 -0.08 -25.67 -11.28
CA ARG A 102 -0.85 -26.38 -10.25
C ARG A 102 -0.92 -25.57 -8.95
N PRO A 103 -1.40 -24.31 -8.99
CA PRO A 103 -1.43 -23.46 -7.80
C PRO A 103 -2.20 -24.13 -6.65
N PRO A 104 -1.70 -24.05 -5.40
CA PRO A 104 -2.49 -24.42 -4.24
C PRO A 104 -3.68 -23.47 -4.05
N ARG A 105 -4.62 -23.84 -3.17
CA ARG A 105 -5.77 -23.01 -2.79
C ARG A 105 -5.40 -21.89 -1.81
N GLU A 106 -4.37 -21.16 -2.17
CA GLU A 106 -3.89 -19.98 -1.48
C GLU A 106 -4.24 -18.77 -2.37
N PRO A 107 -5.00 -17.77 -1.89
CA PRO A 107 -5.41 -16.61 -2.67
C PRO A 107 -4.30 -15.98 -3.52
N ILE A 108 -3.11 -15.81 -2.94
CA ILE A 108 -1.95 -15.22 -3.64
C ILE A 108 -1.55 -16.10 -4.85
N CYS A 109 -1.50 -17.41 -4.65
CA CYS A 109 -1.13 -18.38 -5.69
C CYS A 109 -2.19 -18.45 -6.80
N ILE A 110 -3.47 -18.40 -6.44
CA ILE A 110 -4.58 -18.40 -7.41
C ILE A 110 -4.49 -17.15 -8.31
N LEU A 111 -4.35 -15.96 -7.70
CA LEU A 111 -4.32 -14.69 -8.44
C LEU A 111 -3.06 -14.57 -9.30
N LEU A 112 -1.91 -14.99 -8.77
CA LEU A 112 -0.65 -15.04 -9.52
C LEU A 112 -0.76 -16.01 -10.69
N HIS A 113 -1.32 -17.21 -10.49
CA HIS A 113 -1.51 -18.19 -11.56
C HIS A 113 -2.37 -17.63 -12.70
N LYS A 114 -3.51 -17.01 -12.38
CA LYS A 114 -4.38 -16.36 -13.37
C LYS A 114 -3.62 -15.30 -14.17
N SER A 115 -2.86 -14.45 -13.48
CA SER A 115 -2.09 -13.40 -14.12
C SER A 115 -0.99 -13.94 -15.03
N LEU A 116 -0.34 -15.05 -14.64
CA LEU A 116 0.67 -15.72 -15.46
C LEU A 116 0.06 -16.32 -16.73
N GLN A 117 -1.15 -16.89 -16.66
CA GLN A 117 -1.85 -17.41 -17.84
C GLN A 117 -2.20 -16.27 -18.83
N GLU A 118 -2.70 -15.14 -18.31
CA GLU A 118 -3.01 -13.97 -19.13
C GLU A 118 -1.75 -13.35 -19.74
N LEU A 119 -0.64 -13.36 -19.00
CA LEU A 119 0.66 -12.93 -19.51
C LEU A 119 1.18 -13.84 -20.62
N GLU A 120 1.09 -15.15 -20.42
CA GLU A 120 1.52 -16.14 -21.40
C GLU A 120 0.73 -16.00 -22.70
N ALA A 121 -0.57 -15.74 -22.61
CA ALA A 121 -1.44 -15.49 -23.77
C ALA A 121 -1.10 -14.20 -24.54
N ARG A 122 -0.63 -13.13 -23.85
CA ARG A 122 -0.31 -11.84 -24.48
C ARG A 122 1.14 -11.69 -24.94
N ALA A 123 2.08 -12.40 -24.32
CA ALA A 123 3.53 -12.15 -24.49
C ALA A 123 4.40 -13.41 -24.59
N GLY A 124 3.80 -14.61 -24.52
CA GLY A 124 4.52 -15.89 -24.61
C GLY A 124 5.18 -16.34 -23.30
N THR A 125 5.96 -17.44 -23.38
CA THR A 125 6.44 -18.20 -22.21
C THR A 125 7.73 -17.68 -21.59
N ALA A 126 8.54 -16.91 -22.32
CA ALA A 126 9.84 -16.43 -21.84
C ALA A 126 9.69 -15.56 -20.57
N THR A 127 8.67 -14.72 -20.55
CA THR A 127 8.40 -13.76 -19.47
C THR A 127 8.05 -14.45 -18.14
N LYS A 128 7.40 -15.61 -18.20
CA LYS A 128 7.06 -16.41 -17.01
C LYS A 128 8.30 -16.93 -16.26
N LYS A 129 9.40 -17.20 -16.97
CA LYS A 129 10.66 -17.68 -16.36
C LYS A 129 11.33 -16.57 -15.55
N SER A 130 11.44 -15.37 -16.12
CA SER A 130 12.00 -14.19 -15.45
C SER A 130 11.22 -13.86 -14.17
N ILE A 131 9.88 -13.81 -14.24
CA ILE A 131 9.05 -13.60 -13.03
C ILE A 131 9.29 -14.71 -11.99
N LYS A 132 9.39 -15.98 -12.39
CA LYS A 132 9.67 -17.09 -11.46
C LYS A 132 10.98 -16.87 -10.72
N PHE A 133 12.02 -16.48 -11.45
CA PHE A 133 13.34 -16.22 -10.87
C PHE A 133 13.27 -15.13 -9.80
N TRP A 134 12.70 -13.98 -10.14
CA TRP A 134 12.57 -12.87 -9.20
C TRP A 134 11.76 -13.25 -7.96
N VAL A 135 10.60 -13.89 -8.13
CA VAL A 135 9.78 -14.32 -6.98
C VAL A 135 10.52 -15.34 -6.12
N SER A 136 11.27 -16.25 -6.72
CA SER A 136 12.07 -17.25 -6.00
C SER A 136 13.25 -16.61 -5.25
N ARG A 137 13.90 -15.60 -5.84
CA ARG A 137 14.95 -14.79 -5.20
C ARG A 137 14.41 -14.06 -3.97
N LEU A 138 13.23 -13.44 -4.07
CA LEU A 138 12.57 -12.79 -2.94
C LEU A 138 12.34 -13.78 -1.79
N VAL A 139 11.72 -14.93 -2.07
CA VAL A 139 11.41 -15.94 -1.05
C VAL A 139 12.68 -16.44 -0.36
N ARG A 140 13.72 -16.79 -1.13
CA ARG A 140 15.02 -17.25 -0.58
C ARG A 140 15.73 -16.16 0.23
N THR A 141 15.64 -14.90 -0.18
CA THR A 141 16.26 -13.79 0.54
C THR A 141 15.57 -13.56 1.88
N ARG A 142 14.23 -13.61 1.91
CA ARG A 142 13.46 -13.54 3.16
C ARG A 142 13.74 -14.72 4.09
N GLU A 143 13.93 -15.91 3.54
CA GLU A 143 14.29 -17.11 4.32
C GLU A 143 15.62 -16.92 5.07
N LYS A 144 16.64 -16.41 4.37
CA LYS A 144 17.95 -16.12 4.96
C LYS A 144 17.90 -15.10 6.11
N HIS A 145 16.90 -14.21 6.11
CA HIS A 145 16.75 -13.13 7.09
C HIS A 145 15.66 -13.40 8.14
N MET A 146 15.18 -14.65 8.25
CA MET A 146 14.13 -15.03 9.23
C MET A 146 14.53 -14.81 10.69
N SER A 147 15.82 -14.70 10.99
CA SER A 147 16.34 -14.50 12.34
C SER A 147 16.44 -13.03 12.76
N ASN A 148 16.05 -12.07 11.90
CA ASN A 148 16.12 -10.63 12.17
C ASN A 148 17.49 -10.16 12.70
N ARG A 149 18.58 -10.75 12.20
CA ARG A 149 19.93 -10.28 12.53
C ARG A 149 20.19 -8.89 11.92
N PRO A 150 20.92 -8.00 12.61
CA PRO A 150 21.36 -6.73 12.04
C PRO A 150 22.18 -6.92 10.76
N PHE A 151 22.17 -5.92 9.90
CA PHE A 151 22.98 -5.90 8.69
C PHE A 151 24.44 -5.58 9.05
N GLY A 152 25.40 -6.31 8.48
CA GLY A 152 26.81 -6.11 8.81
C GLY A 152 27.35 -4.75 8.35
N SER A 153 26.79 -4.22 7.27
CA SER A 153 27.15 -2.93 6.70
C SER A 153 26.01 -2.30 5.91
N LEU A 154 26.15 -1.02 5.59
CA LEU A 154 25.20 -0.32 4.72
C LEU A 154 25.08 -1.02 3.35
N ALA A 155 26.19 -1.49 2.79
CA ALA A 155 26.21 -2.26 1.55
C ALA A 155 25.40 -3.57 1.64
N SER A 156 25.45 -4.28 2.78
CA SER A 156 24.65 -5.49 2.98
C SER A 156 23.14 -5.20 3.08
N LEU A 157 22.76 -4.02 3.59
CA LEU A 157 21.38 -3.55 3.58
C LEU A 157 20.93 -3.19 2.15
N GLU A 158 21.78 -2.59 1.33
CA GLU A 158 21.50 -2.33 -0.08
C GLU A 158 21.32 -3.63 -0.88
N GLU A 159 22.21 -4.61 -0.68
CA GLU A 159 22.10 -5.93 -1.31
C GLU A 159 20.78 -6.62 -0.89
N TYR A 160 20.39 -6.50 0.38
CA TYR A 160 19.10 -6.99 0.84
C TYR A 160 17.93 -6.30 0.15
N ALA A 161 17.99 -4.97 0.02
CA ALA A 161 16.94 -4.17 -0.63
C ALA A 161 16.82 -4.51 -2.12
N GLU A 162 17.94 -4.75 -2.81
CA GLU A 162 17.98 -5.22 -4.19
C GLU A 162 17.30 -6.59 -4.37
N ASN A 163 17.66 -7.53 -3.49
CA ASN A 163 17.15 -8.90 -3.52
C ASN A 163 15.71 -9.05 -2.97
N THR A 164 15.09 -7.95 -2.54
CA THR A 164 13.70 -7.93 -2.04
C THR A 164 12.83 -6.92 -2.79
N TYR A 165 13.03 -5.64 -2.57
CA TYR A 165 12.17 -4.57 -3.12
C TYR A 165 12.45 -4.29 -4.60
N SER A 166 13.71 -4.23 -5.04
CA SER A 166 14.02 -4.13 -6.49
C SER A 166 13.54 -5.37 -7.23
N THR A 167 13.77 -6.55 -6.65
CA THR A 167 13.28 -7.83 -7.16
C THR A 167 11.75 -7.86 -7.36
N LEU A 168 10.97 -7.26 -6.46
CA LEU A 168 9.51 -7.10 -6.64
C LEU A 168 9.16 -6.17 -7.80
N MET A 169 9.93 -5.10 -7.99
CA MET A 169 9.76 -4.19 -9.12
C MET A 169 10.13 -4.90 -10.42
N TYR A 170 11.23 -5.65 -10.50
CA TYR A 170 11.59 -6.45 -11.68
C TYR A 170 10.53 -7.49 -12.02
N ALA A 171 9.99 -8.21 -11.03
CA ALA A 171 8.90 -9.16 -11.26
C ALA A 171 7.64 -8.48 -11.82
N THR A 172 7.34 -7.26 -11.35
CA THR A 172 6.21 -6.46 -11.85
C THR A 172 6.49 -5.92 -13.25
N LEU A 173 7.68 -5.38 -13.50
CA LEU A 173 8.12 -4.88 -14.80
C LEU A 173 8.16 -6.01 -15.83
N ALA A 174 8.66 -7.18 -15.48
CA ALA A 174 8.63 -8.36 -16.35
C ALA A 174 7.20 -8.78 -16.66
N SER A 175 6.20 -8.51 -15.82
CA SER A 175 4.81 -8.78 -16.18
C SER A 175 4.22 -7.77 -17.16
N LEU A 176 4.85 -6.60 -17.32
CA LEU A 176 4.74 -5.81 -18.55
C LEU A 176 5.67 -6.50 -19.57
N PRO A 177 5.27 -6.72 -20.83
CA PRO A 177 6.18 -7.25 -21.85
C PRO A 177 7.23 -6.19 -22.24
N LEU A 178 8.01 -5.75 -21.26
CA LEU A 178 8.97 -4.67 -21.26
C LEU A 178 10.34 -5.25 -20.92
N ARG A 179 11.31 -5.06 -21.81
CA ARG A 179 12.69 -5.54 -21.66
C ARG A 179 13.63 -4.37 -21.84
N SER A 180 13.76 -3.56 -20.79
CA SER A 180 14.51 -2.31 -20.85
C SER A 180 15.53 -2.23 -19.73
N MET A 181 16.81 -2.19 -20.09
CA MET A 181 17.91 -2.01 -19.14
C MET A 181 17.75 -0.71 -18.37
N ASN A 182 17.33 0.33 -19.05
CA ASN A 182 17.12 1.65 -18.45
C ASN A 182 15.99 1.63 -17.42
N VAL A 183 14.89 0.90 -17.67
CA VAL A 183 13.78 0.82 -16.71
C VAL A 183 14.12 -0.10 -15.54
N ASP A 184 14.82 -1.21 -15.78
CA ASP A 184 15.34 -2.08 -14.70
C ASP A 184 16.34 -1.31 -13.84
N HIS A 185 17.24 -0.54 -14.43
CA HIS A 185 18.22 0.24 -13.69
C HIS A 185 17.55 1.34 -12.84
N LEU A 186 16.51 2.01 -13.33
CA LEU A 186 15.67 2.88 -12.51
C LEU A 186 14.99 2.12 -11.36
N ALA A 187 14.46 0.93 -11.65
CA ALA A 187 13.80 0.09 -10.65
C ALA A 187 14.77 -0.43 -9.58
N SER A 188 16.05 -0.66 -9.91
CA SER A 188 17.08 -1.01 -8.94
C SER A 188 17.26 0.08 -7.89
N HIS A 189 17.49 1.32 -8.33
CA HIS A 189 17.66 2.44 -7.39
C HIS A 189 16.41 2.69 -6.56
N ILE A 190 15.24 2.70 -7.19
CA ILE A 190 13.96 2.91 -6.47
C ILE A 190 13.71 1.77 -5.49
N GLY A 191 13.93 0.52 -5.91
CA GLY A 191 13.75 -0.67 -5.08
C GLY A 191 14.69 -0.68 -3.88
N LYS A 192 15.98 -0.34 -4.07
CA LYS A 192 16.95 -0.17 -2.99
C LYS A 192 16.48 0.88 -1.98
N ALA A 193 16.08 2.06 -2.45
CA ALA A 193 15.54 3.11 -1.60
C ALA A 193 14.29 2.65 -0.82
N CYS A 194 13.34 1.96 -1.47
CA CYS A 194 12.15 1.41 -0.83
C CYS A 194 12.50 0.40 0.26
N GLY A 195 13.49 -0.48 0.02
CA GLY A 195 13.91 -1.49 0.99
C GLY A 195 14.59 -0.89 2.21
N ILE A 196 15.47 0.10 2.02
CA ILE A 196 16.09 0.84 3.11
C ILE A 196 15.01 1.58 3.92
N VAL A 197 14.08 2.28 3.25
CA VAL A 197 12.96 2.95 3.92
C VAL A 197 12.08 1.98 4.71
N ALA A 198 11.85 0.76 4.20
CA ALA A 198 11.08 -0.23 4.93
C ALA A 198 11.77 -0.68 6.23
N VAL A 199 13.11 -0.79 6.23
CA VAL A 199 13.89 -1.06 7.44
C VAL A 199 13.78 0.10 8.43
N LEU A 200 13.96 1.34 7.97
CA LEU A 200 13.81 2.53 8.83
C LEU A 200 12.41 2.65 9.44
N ARG A 201 11.36 2.41 8.64
CA ARG A 201 9.97 2.40 9.08
C ARG A 201 9.67 1.26 10.06
N GLY A 202 10.44 0.18 10.00
CA GLY A 202 10.31 -0.97 10.89
C GLY A 202 10.86 -0.71 12.30
N ILE A 203 11.75 0.27 12.51
CA ILE A 203 12.46 0.49 13.79
C ILE A 203 11.48 0.59 14.97
N PRO A 204 10.43 1.44 14.95
CA PRO A 204 9.56 1.59 16.12
C PRO A 204 8.77 0.32 16.44
N VAL A 205 8.50 -0.51 15.44
CA VAL A 205 7.74 -1.76 15.60
C VAL A 205 8.66 -2.88 16.09
N LEU A 206 9.86 -2.99 15.53
CA LEU A 206 10.82 -4.05 15.83
C LEU A 206 11.54 -3.84 17.17
N ALA A 207 11.83 -2.60 17.53
CA ALA A 207 12.46 -2.26 18.81
C ALA A 207 11.47 -2.18 19.98
N ALA A 208 10.16 -2.14 19.71
CA ALA A 208 9.15 -2.04 20.76
C ALA A 208 9.19 -3.26 21.72
N PRO A 209 8.91 -3.05 23.02
CA PRO A 209 8.81 -4.13 23.98
C PRO A 209 7.78 -5.18 23.55
N PRO A 210 8.02 -6.48 23.81
CA PRO A 210 7.07 -7.53 23.49
C PRO A 210 5.75 -7.29 24.23
N SER A 211 4.65 -7.11 23.51
CA SER A 211 3.32 -7.02 24.12
C SER A 211 2.80 -8.43 24.47
N PRO A 212 2.10 -8.63 25.61
CA PRO A 212 1.49 -9.92 25.93
C PRO A 212 0.56 -10.39 24.81
N VAL A 213 0.57 -11.69 24.54
CA VAL A 213 -0.29 -12.31 23.53
C VAL A 213 -1.53 -12.87 24.21
N ASN A 214 -2.71 -12.50 23.71
CA ASN A 214 -3.97 -13.10 24.15
C ASN A 214 -4.08 -14.52 23.62
N THR A 215 -4.02 -15.50 24.52
CA THR A 215 -4.27 -16.91 24.22
C THR A 215 -5.66 -17.32 24.72
N PRO A 216 -6.24 -18.44 24.23
CA PRO A 216 -7.48 -18.98 24.78
C PRO A 216 -7.43 -19.24 26.29
N SER A 217 -6.22 -19.36 26.86
CA SER A 217 -5.95 -19.60 28.28
C SER A 217 -5.63 -18.32 29.07
N GLY A 218 -5.71 -17.13 28.46
CA GLY A 218 -5.35 -15.83 29.06
C GLY A 218 -4.15 -15.14 28.39
N GLU A 219 -3.67 -14.06 28.99
CA GLU A 219 -2.47 -13.36 28.52
C GLU A 219 -1.21 -14.21 28.78
N ALA A 220 -0.46 -14.48 27.71
CA ALA A 220 0.83 -15.16 27.76
C ALA A 220 1.96 -14.20 27.38
N PRO A 221 3.16 -14.34 27.97
CA PRO A 221 4.32 -13.56 27.56
C PRO A 221 4.61 -13.80 26.07
N SER A 222 4.89 -12.72 25.35
CA SER A 222 5.35 -12.84 23.97
C SER A 222 6.74 -13.44 23.93
N SER A 223 6.94 -14.33 22.96
CA SER A 223 8.24 -14.97 22.66
C SER A 223 9.01 -14.21 21.57
N ARG A 224 8.52 -13.03 21.18
CA ARG A 224 9.19 -12.14 20.24
C ARG A 224 10.33 -11.42 20.97
N GLU A 225 11.54 -11.55 20.45
CA GLU A 225 12.67 -10.72 20.86
C GLU A 225 12.64 -9.39 20.07
N PRO A 226 12.94 -8.25 20.71
CA PRO A 226 13.12 -6.99 19.99
C PRO A 226 14.30 -7.10 19.03
N ALA A 227 14.24 -6.38 17.92
CA ALA A 227 15.29 -6.39 16.91
C ALA A 227 15.58 -4.97 16.41
N LEU A 228 16.85 -4.68 16.13
CA LEU A 228 17.28 -3.47 15.46
C LEU A 228 18.00 -3.80 14.16
N LEU A 229 17.32 -3.62 13.04
CA LEU A 229 17.84 -3.97 11.72
C LEU A 229 18.67 -2.83 11.09
N LEU A 230 19.30 -1.97 11.89
CA LEU A 230 20.21 -0.96 11.35
C LEU A 230 21.56 -1.60 10.99
N PRO A 231 22.29 -1.05 10.01
CA PRO A 231 23.66 -1.46 9.71
C PRO A 231 24.60 -1.26 10.91
N LEU A 232 25.41 -2.28 11.21
CA LEU A 232 26.34 -2.27 12.34
C LEU A 232 27.43 -1.21 12.19
N ASP A 233 27.87 -0.90 10.98
CA ASP A 233 28.83 0.17 10.68
C ASP A 233 28.27 1.55 11.02
N ALA A 234 27.05 1.86 10.57
CA ALA A 234 26.36 3.11 10.89
C ALA A 234 26.09 3.25 12.39
N MET A 235 25.67 2.16 13.04
CA MET A 235 25.48 2.14 14.49
C MET A 235 26.80 2.39 15.24
N ALA A 236 27.89 1.76 14.81
CA ALA A 236 29.20 1.92 15.45
C ALA A 236 29.74 3.34 15.29
N GLU A 237 29.61 3.94 14.10
CA GLU A 237 30.06 5.30 13.83
C GLU A 237 29.30 6.34 14.68
N ALA A 238 27.99 6.15 14.84
CA ALA A 238 27.14 7.02 15.66
C ALA A 238 27.18 6.67 17.16
N GLY A 239 27.90 5.62 17.59
CA GLY A 239 28.00 5.20 18.98
C GLY A 239 26.74 4.56 19.56
N VAL A 240 25.85 4.02 18.72
CA VAL A 240 24.58 3.42 19.12
C VAL A 240 24.81 2.06 19.80
N LYS A 241 24.16 1.87 20.95
CA LYS A 241 24.04 0.55 21.59
C LYS A 241 22.61 0.03 21.44
N GLU A 242 22.48 -1.16 20.89
CA GLU A 242 21.18 -1.80 20.64
C GLU A 242 20.29 -1.88 21.90
N GLU A 243 20.86 -2.28 23.03
CA GLU A 243 20.13 -2.38 24.31
C GLU A 243 19.60 -1.00 24.80
N GLU A 244 20.32 0.10 24.51
CA GLU A 244 19.86 1.45 24.86
C GLU A 244 18.65 1.84 23.99
N VAL A 245 18.63 1.45 22.71
CA VAL A 245 17.47 1.64 21.81
C VAL A 245 16.26 0.88 22.33
N PHE A 246 16.42 -0.37 22.77
CA PHE A 246 15.30 -1.17 23.30
C PHE A 246 14.72 -0.61 24.60
N ARG A 247 15.56 -0.02 25.45
CA ARG A 247 15.12 0.53 26.74
C ARG A 247 14.59 1.96 26.65
N GLN A 248 15.23 2.79 25.84
CA GLN A 248 15.04 4.23 25.84
C GLN A 248 14.32 4.73 24.57
N GLY A 249 14.17 3.87 23.57
CA GLY A 249 13.53 4.16 22.29
C GLY A 249 14.20 5.37 21.62
N PRO A 250 13.44 6.45 21.32
CA PRO A 250 13.97 7.63 20.65
C PRO A 250 15.04 8.38 21.46
N ASN A 251 15.16 8.14 22.77
CA ASN A 251 16.15 8.83 23.60
C ASN A 251 17.52 8.13 23.64
N ALA A 252 17.67 7.02 22.90
CA ALA A 252 18.94 6.30 22.86
C ALA A 252 20.03 7.13 22.16
N PRO A 253 21.21 7.33 22.79
CA PRO A 253 22.28 8.14 22.21
C PRO A 253 22.70 7.66 20.82
N GLY A 254 22.86 8.60 19.89
CA GLY A 254 23.34 8.35 18.52
C GLY A 254 22.30 7.73 17.56
N LEU A 255 21.10 7.37 18.03
CA LEU A 255 20.13 6.68 17.18
C LEU A 255 19.71 7.51 15.97
N GLN A 256 19.41 8.79 16.17
CA GLN A 256 19.02 9.73 15.11
C GLN A 256 20.15 9.90 14.09
N ASP A 257 21.41 9.96 14.54
CA ASP A 257 22.57 10.07 13.67
C ASP A 257 22.76 8.81 12.81
N ALA A 258 22.61 7.62 13.38
CA ALA A 258 22.64 6.36 12.62
C ALA A 258 21.47 6.29 11.62
N VAL A 259 20.27 6.70 12.03
CA VAL A 259 19.09 6.77 11.15
C VAL A 259 19.31 7.78 10.03
N PHE A 260 19.91 8.93 10.30
CA PHE A 260 20.28 9.94 9.32
C PHE A 260 21.23 9.39 8.26
N GLN A 261 22.29 8.68 8.66
CA GLN A 261 23.23 8.07 7.71
C GLN A 261 22.53 7.07 6.78
N VAL A 262 21.71 6.19 7.33
CA VAL A 262 20.97 5.18 6.54
C VAL A 262 19.90 5.83 5.64
N ALA A 263 19.20 6.86 6.15
CA ALA A 263 18.22 7.62 5.39
C ALA A 263 18.86 8.40 4.23
N THR A 264 20.06 8.94 4.43
CA THR A 264 20.86 9.60 3.40
C THR A 264 21.09 8.64 2.23
N ARG A 265 21.48 7.40 2.51
CA ARG A 265 21.69 6.41 1.45
C ARG A 265 20.44 6.08 0.64
N ALA A 266 19.29 5.96 1.30
CA ALA A 266 18.01 5.81 0.60
C ALA A 266 17.69 7.02 -0.30
N ASN A 267 17.98 8.23 0.19
CA ASN A 267 17.76 9.45 -0.57
C ASN A 267 18.71 9.58 -1.76
N ASP A 268 19.98 9.17 -1.62
CA ASP A 268 20.96 9.15 -2.71
C ASP A 268 20.44 8.32 -3.89
N HIS A 269 19.94 7.11 -3.65
CA HIS A 269 19.32 6.31 -4.71
C HIS A 269 18.13 7.00 -5.38
N LEU A 270 17.30 7.72 -4.62
CA LEU A 270 16.19 8.49 -5.22
C LEU A 270 16.70 9.68 -6.04
N ILE A 271 17.78 10.34 -5.62
CA ILE A 271 18.44 11.40 -6.40
C ILE A 271 18.99 10.81 -7.69
N THR A 272 19.77 9.73 -7.61
CA THR A 272 20.32 9.02 -8.78
C THR A 272 19.21 8.61 -9.75
N ALA A 273 18.12 8.02 -9.26
CA ALA A 273 16.98 7.65 -10.12
C ALA A 273 16.34 8.87 -10.81
N ARG A 274 16.23 10.02 -10.13
CA ARG A 274 15.68 11.25 -10.73
C ARG A 274 16.62 11.84 -11.78
N GLU A 275 17.92 11.86 -11.50
CA GLU A 275 18.95 12.34 -12.43
C GLU A 275 19.02 11.46 -13.68
N MET A 276 19.07 10.15 -13.48
CA MET A 276 19.00 9.15 -14.55
C MET A 276 17.72 9.33 -15.38
N LEU A 277 16.55 9.46 -14.76
CA LEU A 277 15.30 9.70 -15.47
C LEU A 277 15.33 11.00 -16.30
N LYS A 278 15.98 12.05 -15.80
CA LYS A 278 16.15 13.33 -16.51
C LYS A 278 17.04 13.15 -17.75
N ARG A 279 18.18 12.46 -17.61
CA ARG A 279 19.12 12.16 -18.71
C ARG A 279 18.46 11.31 -19.79
N LEU A 280 17.81 10.21 -19.41
CA LEU A 280 17.12 9.33 -20.34
C LEU A 280 15.99 10.05 -21.11
N LYS A 281 15.29 10.99 -20.47
CA LYS A 281 14.28 11.84 -21.16
C LYS A 281 14.90 12.82 -22.14
N ALA A 282 16.15 13.22 -21.94
CA ALA A 282 16.92 14.04 -22.87
C ALA A 282 17.58 13.22 -23.99
N GLY A 283 17.46 11.89 -23.97
CA GLY A 283 18.12 10.99 -24.93
C GLY A 283 19.60 10.75 -24.61
N GLU A 284 20.04 11.05 -23.38
CA GLU A 284 21.39 10.81 -22.90
C GLU A 284 21.51 9.40 -22.26
N ASP A 285 22.75 8.96 -22.02
CA ASP A 285 23.05 7.75 -21.25
C ASP A 285 22.60 7.90 -19.77
N PRO A 286 22.40 6.79 -19.03
CA PRO A 286 21.92 6.84 -17.64
C PRO A 286 22.84 7.56 -16.64
N GLY A 287 24.08 7.91 -17.00
CA GLY A 287 25.05 8.61 -16.16
C GLY A 287 26.06 7.68 -15.46
N HIS A 288 25.73 6.40 -15.34
CA HIS A 288 26.65 5.34 -14.89
C HIS A 288 26.16 3.97 -15.37
N GLU A 289 27.04 2.96 -15.30
CA GLU A 289 26.70 1.59 -15.66
C GLU A 289 25.71 0.98 -14.67
N PHE A 290 24.86 0.09 -15.18
CA PHE A 290 23.96 -0.69 -14.34
C PHE A 290 24.70 -1.88 -13.75
N GLU A 291 24.98 -1.86 -12.45
CA GLU A 291 25.79 -2.90 -11.79
C GLU A 291 25.20 -4.32 -11.86
N HIS A 292 23.88 -4.46 -12.10
CA HIS A 292 23.19 -5.75 -12.19
C HIS A 292 22.90 -6.21 -13.64
N HIS A 293 23.36 -5.49 -14.67
CA HIS A 293 23.05 -5.82 -16.07
C HIS A 293 23.49 -7.23 -16.51
N GLY A 294 24.50 -7.81 -15.83
CA GLY A 294 25.03 -9.15 -16.12
C GLY A 294 24.30 -10.30 -15.41
N GLU A 295 23.29 -10.02 -14.57
CA GLU A 295 22.55 -11.09 -13.89
C GLU A 295 21.61 -11.80 -14.87
N GLY A 296 21.62 -13.14 -14.84
CA GLY A 296 21.13 -14.00 -15.93
C GLY A 296 19.64 -13.93 -16.30
N GLU A 297 18.85 -13.05 -15.69
CA GLU A 297 17.42 -12.85 -16.02
C GLU A 297 17.06 -11.43 -16.45
N HIS A 298 18.06 -10.55 -16.57
CA HIS A 298 17.98 -9.29 -17.29
C HIS A 298 18.25 -9.56 -18.78
N PHE A 299 17.17 -9.69 -19.57
CA PHE A 299 17.24 -9.90 -21.01
C PHE A 299 16.74 -8.65 -21.73
N TYR A 300 17.55 -8.11 -22.64
CA TYR A 300 17.25 -6.89 -23.40
C TYR A 300 17.32 -7.16 -24.91
N ASP A 301 16.33 -6.69 -25.66
CA ASP A 301 16.30 -6.75 -27.12
C ASP A 301 16.93 -5.47 -27.71
N GLY A 302 17.57 -5.55 -28.88
CA GLY A 302 18.52 -4.54 -29.38
C GLY A 302 17.97 -3.22 -29.92
N GLU A 303 16.65 -3.06 -30.06
CA GLU A 303 16.00 -1.77 -30.37
C GLU A 303 15.17 -1.30 -29.17
N SER A 304 15.61 -0.23 -28.52
CA SER A 304 14.98 0.34 -27.33
C SER A 304 14.45 1.75 -27.61
N ASP A 305 13.13 1.91 -27.52
CA ASP A 305 12.49 3.24 -27.42
C ASP A 305 12.38 3.58 -25.94
N THR A 306 13.48 4.11 -25.39
CA THR A 306 13.61 4.39 -23.96
C THR A 306 12.46 5.26 -23.42
N ILE A 307 11.96 6.24 -24.18
CA ILE A 307 10.88 7.12 -23.72
C ILE A 307 9.56 6.35 -23.62
N LYS A 308 9.26 5.52 -24.61
CA LYS A 308 8.06 4.66 -24.60
C LYS A 308 8.14 3.64 -23.47
N GLU A 309 9.30 3.04 -23.27
CA GLU A 309 9.58 2.06 -22.21
C GLU A 309 9.40 2.66 -20.81
N ILE A 310 9.97 3.86 -20.57
CA ILE A 310 9.76 4.61 -19.32
C ILE A 310 8.27 4.88 -19.12
N ARG A 311 7.54 5.30 -20.16
CA ARG A 311 6.10 5.56 -20.05
C ARG A 311 5.32 4.29 -19.69
N GLN A 312 5.69 3.14 -20.24
CA GLN A 312 5.06 1.86 -19.95
C GLN A 312 5.36 1.38 -18.52
N GLY A 313 6.60 1.54 -18.06
CA GLY A 313 7.04 1.17 -16.70
C GLY A 313 6.66 2.18 -15.61
N PHE A 314 6.23 3.40 -15.98
CA PHE A 314 6.08 4.52 -15.05
C PHE A 314 5.19 4.22 -13.83
N GLY A 315 4.11 3.45 -14.02
CA GLY A 315 3.23 3.05 -12.92
C GLY A 315 3.95 2.25 -11.83
N VAL A 316 4.94 1.44 -12.20
CA VAL A 316 5.79 0.69 -11.26
C VAL A 316 6.84 1.62 -10.62
N LEU A 317 7.39 2.58 -11.37
CA LEU A 317 8.37 3.54 -10.85
C LEU A 317 7.78 4.51 -9.78
N LEU A 318 6.44 4.60 -9.68
CA LEU A 318 5.78 5.41 -8.63
C LEU A 318 6.02 4.90 -7.20
N GLU A 319 6.61 3.72 -7.03
CA GLU A 319 7.11 3.23 -5.74
C GLU A 319 8.13 4.16 -5.07
N ALA A 320 8.79 5.02 -5.86
CA ALA A 320 9.66 6.07 -5.34
C ALA A 320 8.91 7.11 -4.48
N VAL A 321 7.61 7.32 -4.72
CA VAL A 321 6.84 8.41 -4.10
C VAL A 321 6.63 8.17 -2.60
N PRO A 322 6.11 7.01 -2.15
CA PRO A 322 6.02 6.69 -0.72
C PRO A 322 7.37 6.73 0.00
N ALA A 323 8.42 6.23 -0.63
CA ALA A 323 9.76 6.23 -0.08
C ALA A 323 10.26 7.66 0.16
N ALA A 324 10.17 8.52 -0.85
CA ALA A 324 10.53 9.94 -0.74
C ALA A 324 9.70 10.66 0.33
N GLN A 325 8.39 10.38 0.38
CA GLN A 325 7.50 11.01 1.36
C GLN A 325 7.83 10.59 2.80
N TYR A 326 8.17 9.31 3.01
CA TYR A 326 8.61 8.85 4.32
C TYR A 326 9.92 9.54 4.75
N LEU A 327 10.93 9.61 3.87
CA LEU A 327 12.20 10.28 4.15
C LEU A 327 12.01 11.76 4.49
N THR A 328 11.12 12.45 3.78
CA THR A 328 10.78 13.86 4.08
C THR A 328 10.16 14.00 5.48
N ARG A 329 9.28 13.09 5.88
CA ARG A 329 8.69 13.11 7.24
C ARG A 329 9.70 12.74 8.32
N LEU A 330 10.64 11.85 8.01
CA LEU A 330 11.71 11.45 8.90
C LEU A 330 12.67 12.62 9.15
N GLU A 331 13.06 13.35 8.10
CA GLU A 331 13.83 14.60 8.20
C GLU A 331 13.09 15.66 9.04
N GLN A 332 11.79 15.87 8.80
CA GLN A 332 10.96 16.78 9.60
C GLN A 332 10.84 16.37 11.08
N ALA A 333 11.08 15.09 11.37
CA ALA A 333 11.09 14.53 12.71
C ALA A 333 12.51 14.45 13.30
N ASP A 334 13.47 15.17 12.72
CA ASP A 334 14.88 15.16 13.15
C ASP A 334 15.46 13.75 13.20
N PHE A 335 15.12 12.95 12.19
CA PHE A 335 15.52 11.56 12.05
C PHE A 335 15.11 10.64 13.21
N ASP A 336 14.14 11.05 14.04
CA ASP A 336 13.48 10.18 15.01
C ASP A 336 12.43 9.29 14.29
N PRO A 337 12.68 7.97 14.12
CA PRO A 337 11.73 7.08 13.46
C PRO A 337 10.45 6.87 14.29
N PHE A 338 10.47 7.09 15.62
CA PHE A 338 9.31 6.93 16.50
C PHE A 338 8.31 8.08 16.38
N ALA A 339 8.77 9.26 15.95
CA ALA A 339 7.93 10.44 15.75
C ALA A 339 7.22 10.45 14.37
N VAL A 340 7.63 9.59 13.42
CA VAL A 340 7.04 9.54 12.08
C VAL A 340 5.69 8.84 12.10
N LYS A 341 4.61 9.62 11.95
CA LYS A 341 3.26 9.07 11.81
C LYS A 341 3.06 8.43 10.43
N THR A 342 2.70 7.15 10.39
CA THR A 342 2.26 6.48 9.17
C THR A 342 0.93 7.07 8.68
N ALA A 343 0.72 7.10 7.35
CA ALA A 343 -0.45 7.74 6.74
C ALA A 343 -1.78 7.15 7.23
N ASP A 344 -1.79 5.86 7.64
CA ASP A 344 -2.93 5.17 8.24
C ASP A 344 -3.37 5.73 9.60
N VAL A 345 -2.51 6.50 10.28
CA VAL A 345 -2.80 7.09 11.60
C VAL A 345 -3.33 8.52 11.49
N ILE A 346 -3.34 9.13 10.30
CA ILE A 346 -4.22 10.28 10.10
C ILE A 346 -5.61 9.69 9.92
N ALA A 347 -6.38 9.57 11.00
CA ALA A 347 -7.81 9.28 10.95
C ALA A 347 -8.50 10.34 10.08
N ARG A 348 -8.52 10.10 8.77
CA ARG A 348 -9.16 10.97 7.78
C ARG A 348 -10.63 10.65 7.88
N MET A 349 -11.36 11.61 8.44
CA MET A 349 -12.80 11.52 8.56
C MET A 349 -13.40 11.96 7.24
N LEU A 350 -14.44 11.25 6.78
CA LEU A 350 -15.22 11.67 5.63
C LEU A 350 -16.25 12.70 6.10
N TYR A 351 -16.28 13.84 5.43
CA TYR A 351 -17.24 14.90 5.69
C TYR A 351 -18.07 15.19 4.45
N GLU A 352 -19.34 15.52 4.68
CA GLU A 352 -20.22 16.11 3.70
C GLU A 352 -20.61 17.52 4.14
N LEU A 353 -20.27 18.49 3.32
CA LEU A 353 -20.67 19.89 3.44
C LEU A 353 -21.89 20.12 2.56
N ILE A 354 -22.98 20.62 3.15
CA ILE A 354 -24.10 21.20 2.43
C ILE A 354 -24.07 22.71 2.67
N ALA A 355 -23.78 23.46 1.61
CA ALA A 355 -23.68 24.91 1.66
C ALA A 355 -24.89 25.55 0.97
N ILE A 356 -25.45 26.56 1.63
CA ILE A 356 -26.54 27.40 1.16
C ILE A 356 -25.97 28.80 1.01
N VAL A 357 -25.76 29.20 -0.24
CA VAL A 357 -25.19 30.51 -0.61
C VAL A 357 -26.32 31.43 -1.06
N ARG A 358 -26.13 32.74 -0.96
CA ARG A 358 -27.04 33.71 -1.56
C ARG A 358 -27.25 33.39 -3.05
N PRO A 359 -28.50 33.39 -3.54
CA PRO A 359 -28.78 33.15 -4.96
C PRO A 359 -28.50 34.40 -5.80
N GLY A 360 -28.36 34.22 -7.12
CA GLY A 360 -28.27 35.32 -8.09
C GLY A 360 -26.91 35.43 -8.80
N ASN A 361 -25.85 34.83 -8.25
CA ASN A 361 -24.54 34.82 -8.90
C ASN A 361 -23.83 33.47 -8.75
N LEU A 362 -23.69 32.74 -9.86
CA LEU A 362 -23.02 31.44 -9.87
C LEU A 362 -21.50 31.55 -9.65
N SER A 363 -20.88 32.69 -9.98
CA SER A 363 -19.44 32.88 -9.77
C SER A 363 -19.10 32.86 -8.27
N GLU A 364 -19.93 33.48 -7.44
CA GLU A 364 -19.78 33.47 -5.98
C GLU A 364 -19.85 32.06 -5.41
N VAL A 365 -20.80 31.24 -5.88
CA VAL A 365 -20.92 29.83 -5.47
C VAL A 365 -19.66 29.06 -5.85
N LYS A 366 -19.14 29.28 -7.07
CA LYS A 366 -17.92 28.65 -7.55
C LYS A 366 -16.70 29.05 -6.73
N GLU A 367 -16.55 30.34 -6.41
CA GLU A 367 -15.43 30.84 -5.59
C GLU A 367 -15.45 30.22 -4.19
N ILE A 368 -16.61 30.15 -3.54
CA ILE A 368 -16.73 29.53 -2.20
C ILE A 368 -16.36 28.04 -2.26
N ALA A 369 -16.89 27.32 -3.27
CA ALA A 369 -16.53 25.92 -3.47
C ALA A 369 -15.02 25.75 -3.75
N GLN A 370 -14.41 26.64 -4.54
CA GLN A 370 -12.97 26.63 -4.81
C GLN A 370 -12.15 26.90 -3.55
N THR A 371 -12.56 27.85 -2.70
CA THR A 371 -11.90 28.15 -1.43
C THR A 371 -11.91 26.93 -0.51
N VAL A 372 -13.06 26.29 -0.33
CA VAL A 372 -13.17 25.07 0.50
C VAL A 372 -12.34 23.94 -0.08
N GLY A 373 -12.48 23.67 -1.38
CA GLY A 373 -11.75 22.60 -2.05
C GLY A 373 -10.24 22.81 -1.97
N SER A 374 -9.77 24.04 -2.18
CA SER A 374 -8.36 24.40 -2.06
C SER A 374 -7.85 24.23 -0.63
N LEU A 375 -8.63 24.64 0.38
CA LEU A 375 -8.25 24.49 1.78
C LEU A 375 -8.10 23.01 2.15
N VAL A 376 -9.01 22.16 1.70
CA VAL A 376 -8.94 20.71 1.90
C VAL A 376 -7.69 20.13 1.21
N LEU A 377 -7.49 20.42 -0.08
CA LEU A 377 -6.39 19.86 -0.87
C LEU A 377 -5.01 20.32 -0.37
N LYS A 378 -4.86 21.60 -0.04
CA LYS A 378 -3.58 22.16 0.48
C LYS A 378 -3.18 21.56 1.82
N ASN A 379 -4.14 21.09 2.62
CA ASN A 379 -3.89 20.48 3.92
C ASN A 379 -3.98 18.95 3.88
N GLY A 380 -3.72 18.34 2.72
CA GLY A 380 -3.59 16.89 2.57
C GLY A 380 -4.91 16.12 2.61
N GLY A 381 -6.06 16.81 2.56
CA GLY A 381 -7.37 16.20 2.38
C GLY A 381 -7.66 15.86 0.91
N VAL A 382 -8.72 15.09 0.67
CA VAL A 382 -9.13 14.64 -0.66
C VAL A 382 -10.58 15.04 -0.90
N VAL A 383 -10.86 15.75 -2.00
CA VAL A 383 -12.24 16.05 -2.41
C VAL A 383 -12.79 14.86 -3.22
N ARG A 384 -13.83 14.21 -2.70
CA ARG A 384 -14.49 13.05 -3.33
C ARG A 384 -15.46 13.45 -4.43
N GLY A 385 -16.03 14.65 -4.33
CA GLY A 385 -16.91 15.19 -5.36
C GLY A 385 -17.62 16.45 -4.91
N LEU A 386 -18.12 17.18 -5.90
CA LEU A 386 -18.91 18.39 -5.77
C LEU A 386 -20.19 18.21 -6.61
N ALA A 387 -21.34 18.55 -6.04
CA ALA A 387 -22.61 18.59 -6.75
C ALA A 387 -23.26 19.96 -6.56
N ASN A 388 -23.55 20.64 -7.65
CA ASN A 388 -24.35 21.87 -7.64
C ASN A 388 -25.83 21.47 -7.74
N TRP A 389 -26.63 21.80 -6.73
CA TRP A 389 -28.05 21.44 -6.70
C TRP A 389 -28.94 22.56 -7.28
N GLY A 390 -28.44 23.79 -7.34
CA GLY A 390 -29.18 24.94 -7.86
C GLY A 390 -29.94 25.71 -6.78
N VAL A 391 -30.84 26.58 -7.21
CA VAL A 391 -31.57 27.50 -6.32
C VAL A 391 -32.91 26.89 -5.90
N PHE A 392 -33.15 26.84 -4.58
CA PHE A 392 -34.41 26.37 -4.01
C PHE A 392 -34.91 27.30 -2.90
N SER A 393 -36.21 27.21 -2.61
CA SER A 393 -36.81 27.88 -1.46
C SER A 393 -36.26 27.32 -0.15
N LEU A 394 -35.95 28.22 0.78
CA LEU A 394 -35.54 27.83 2.13
C LEU A 394 -36.76 27.31 2.90
N PRO A 395 -36.62 26.28 3.75
CA PRO A 395 -37.73 25.75 4.56
C PRO A 395 -38.41 26.80 5.45
N LYS A 396 -37.65 27.81 5.85
CA LYS A 396 -38.13 29.02 6.52
C LYS A 396 -37.26 30.21 6.10
N PRO A 397 -37.79 31.45 6.08
CA PRO A 397 -36.97 32.62 5.82
C PRO A 397 -35.83 32.75 6.84
N ILE A 398 -34.63 33.04 6.37
CA ILE A 398 -33.42 33.19 7.20
C ILE A 398 -32.92 34.63 7.09
N SER A 399 -32.77 35.31 8.23
CA SER A 399 -32.16 36.64 8.30
C SER A 399 -30.69 36.53 8.68
N VAL A 400 -29.79 36.79 7.74
CA VAL A 400 -28.32 36.72 7.91
C VAL A 400 -27.70 37.90 7.17
N HIS A 401 -26.65 38.50 7.74
CA HIS A 401 -25.99 39.70 7.18
C HIS A 401 -26.97 40.83 6.81
N GLN A 402 -27.92 41.13 7.71
CA GLN A 402 -28.95 42.16 7.56
C GLN A 402 -29.90 41.98 6.36
N MET A 403 -29.89 40.81 5.70
CA MET A 403 -30.82 40.48 4.63
C MET A 403 -31.69 39.29 5.00
N LYS A 404 -32.96 39.34 4.59
CA LYS A 404 -33.90 38.24 4.73
C LYS A 404 -33.89 37.42 3.43
N HIS A 405 -33.44 36.18 3.52
CA HIS A 405 -33.41 35.24 2.40
C HIS A 405 -34.62 34.31 2.46
N THR A 406 -35.27 34.12 1.32
CA THR A 406 -36.34 33.13 1.11
C THR A 406 -35.92 31.99 0.19
N HIS A 407 -34.85 32.20 -0.59
CA HIS A 407 -34.25 31.22 -1.48
C HIS A 407 -32.73 31.17 -1.23
N GLY A 408 -32.14 30.02 -1.52
CA GLY A 408 -30.70 29.80 -1.42
C GLY A 408 -30.20 28.95 -2.58
N HIS A 409 -28.94 29.18 -2.99
CA HIS A 409 -28.23 28.32 -3.93
C HIS A 409 -27.53 27.20 -3.16
N TYR A 410 -27.90 25.96 -3.45
CA TYR A 410 -27.39 24.78 -2.77
C TYR A 410 -26.24 24.15 -3.55
N PHE A 411 -25.15 23.84 -2.85
CA PHE A 411 -24.14 22.91 -3.34
C PHE A 411 -23.69 21.97 -2.23
N VAL A 412 -23.22 20.79 -2.64
CA VAL A 412 -22.67 19.79 -1.74
C VAL A 412 -21.26 19.44 -2.14
N MET A 413 -20.38 19.36 -1.15
CA MET A 413 -19.01 18.87 -1.32
C MET A 413 -18.76 17.74 -0.32
N ARG A 414 -18.25 16.61 -0.81
CA ARG A 414 -17.81 15.50 0.03
C ARG A 414 -16.29 15.41 -0.02
N TYR A 415 -15.64 15.28 1.13
CA TYR A 415 -14.19 15.24 1.23
C TYR A 415 -13.69 14.47 2.45
N ASP A 416 -12.52 13.86 2.35
CA ASP A 416 -11.77 13.34 3.50
C ASP A 416 -10.81 14.40 3.99
N ALA A 417 -10.79 14.63 5.30
CA ALA A 417 -9.83 15.53 5.91
C ALA A 417 -9.56 15.13 7.36
N ALA A 418 -8.44 15.58 7.90
CA ALA A 418 -8.22 15.55 9.34
C ALA A 418 -9.24 16.46 10.04
N SER A 419 -9.63 16.13 11.28
CA SER A 419 -10.60 16.92 12.06
C SER A 419 -10.21 18.40 12.18
N LYS A 420 -8.92 18.71 12.25
CA LYS A 420 -8.39 20.09 12.26
C LYS A 420 -8.74 20.84 10.98
N VAL A 421 -8.44 20.25 9.82
CA VAL A 421 -8.74 20.83 8.50
C VAL A 421 -10.24 21.03 8.32
N HIS A 422 -11.07 20.10 8.79
CA HIS A 422 -12.52 20.27 8.80
C HIS A 422 -12.96 21.46 9.67
N GLN A 423 -12.34 21.65 10.84
CA GLN A 423 -12.62 22.80 11.69
C GLN A 423 -12.23 24.12 10.98
N ASP A 424 -11.12 24.14 10.25
CA ASP A 424 -10.70 25.31 9.46
C ASP A 424 -11.71 25.62 8.34
N VAL A 425 -12.25 24.59 7.67
CA VAL A 425 -13.34 24.76 6.69
C VAL A 425 -14.58 25.36 7.35
N ARG A 426 -14.99 24.88 8.52
CA ARG A 426 -16.13 25.44 9.28
C ARG A 426 -15.91 26.90 9.65
N ASN A 427 -14.71 27.23 10.13
CA ASN A 427 -14.36 28.60 10.50
C ASN A 427 -14.38 29.53 9.28
N THR A 428 -13.82 29.07 8.16
CA THR A 428 -13.81 29.83 6.89
C THR A 428 -15.21 30.12 6.40
N LEU A 429 -16.09 29.11 6.35
CA LEU A 429 -17.47 29.28 5.87
C LEU A 429 -18.35 30.10 6.81
N ARG A 430 -18.07 30.09 8.12
CA ARG A 430 -18.77 30.94 9.09
C ARG A 430 -18.49 32.42 8.87
N LEU A 431 -17.31 32.76 8.34
CA LEU A 431 -16.88 34.14 8.07
C LEU A 431 -17.21 34.60 6.64
N GLU A 432 -17.72 33.72 5.79
CA GLU A 432 -18.03 34.05 4.39
C GLU A 432 -19.35 34.85 4.30
N PRO A 433 -19.32 36.15 3.96
CA PRO A 433 -20.51 37.02 3.98
C PRO A 433 -21.61 36.62 2.99
N ARG A 434 -21.26 35.85 1.95
CA ARG A 434 -22.22 35.34 0.94
C ARG A 434 -22.91 34.06 1.38
N MET A 435 -22.47 33.45 2.49
CA MET A 435 -23.03 32.22 3.03
C MET A 435 -24.31 32.51 3.82
N ILE A 436 -25.43 31.85 3.46
CA ILE A 436 -26.65 31.86 4.27
C ILE A 436 -26.54 30.83 5.39
N ARG A 437 -26.07 29.61 5.06
CA ARG A 437 -25.90 28.51 6.03
C ARG A 437 -24.95 27.45 5.49
N ALA A 438 -24.07 26.95 6.35
CA ALA A 438 -23.29 25.74 6.09
C ALA A 438 -23.68 24.63 7.10
N ALA A 439 -23.98 23.44 6.60
CA ALA A 439 -24.21 22.24 7.39
C ALA A 439 -23.11 21.22 7.08
N HIS A 440 -22.65 20.52 8.11
CA HIS A 440 -21.55 19.57 8.02
C HIS A 440 -21.97 18.26 8.66
N VAL A 441 -21.79 17.16 7.93
CA VAL A 441 -22.09 15.82 8.41
C VAL A 441 -20.80 15.00 8.36
N LYS A 442 -20.44 14.38 9.48
CA LYS A 442 -19.39 13.35 9.50
C LYS A 442 -20.01 12.04 9.03
N LEU A 443 -19.44 11.43 8.01
CA LEU A 443 -19.91 10.18 7.42
C LEU A 443 -19.02 9.02 7.89
N GLY A 444 -19.65 7.90 8.25
CA GLY A 444 -18.97 6.68 8.70
C GLY A 444 -18.32 6.78 10.08
N ASP A 445 -17.58 5.73 10.43
CA ASP A 445 -16.90 5.56 11.73
C ASP A 445 -15.39 5.90 11.65
N GLY A 446 -14.92 6.36 10.50
CA GLY A 446 -13.50 6.65 10.25
C GLY A 446 -12.70 5.43 9.78
N LYS A 447 -13.32 4.26 9.61
CA LYS A 447 -12.66 3.07 9.05
C LYS A 447 -12.72 3.09 7.53
N LEU A 448 -11.61 2.74 6.87
CA LEU A 448 -11.50 2.80 5.41
C LEU A 448 -12.58 1.98 4.68
N ASP A 449 -12.94 0.80 5.18
CA ASP A 449 -13.97 -0.06 4.57
C ASP A 449 -15.37 0.59 4.57
N THR A 450 -15.71 1.34 5.61
CA THR A 450 -17.00 2.05 5.68
C THR A 450 -16.96 3.29 4.79
N LEU A 451 -15.84 4.02 4.79
CA LEU A 451 -15.66 5.25 4.01
C LEU A 451 -15.61 4.98 2.50
N ALA A 452 -15.01 3.86 2.06
CA ALA A 452 -14.87 3.52 0.65
C ALA A 452 -16.22 3.32 -0.09
N ARG A 453 -17.29 3.02 0.65
CA ARG A 453 -18.65 2.85 0.11
C ARG A 453 -19.30 4.16 -0.33
N PHE A 454 -18.77 5.30 0.13
CA PHE A 454 -19.30 6.62 -0.20
C PHE A 454 -18.62 7.19 -1.45
N GLY A 455 -19.35 7.19 -2.57
CA GLY A 455 -18.95 7.84 -3.82
C GLY A 455 -19.14 9.37 -3.82
N PRO A 456 -19.10 10.03 -4.99
CA PRO A 456 -19.45 11.45 -5.09
C PRO A 456 -20.89 11.69 -4.62
N PRO A 457 -21.21 12.89 -4.08
CA PRO A 457 -22.57 13.23 -3.67
C PRO A 457 -23.49 13.18 -4.90
N LYS A 458 -24.55 12.37 -4.84
CA LYS A 458 -25.57 12.27 -5.89
C LYS A 458 -26.82 12.99 -5.42
N TRP A 459 -27.34 13.89 -6.25
CA TRP A 459 -28.65 14.48 -6.03
C TRP A 459 -29.64 13.88 -7.00
N LYS A 460 -30.74 13.33 -6.50
CA LYS A 460 -31.88 12.95 -7.32
C LYS A 460 -32.68 14.22 -7.59
N THR A 461 -32.50 14.84 -8.75
CA THR A 461 -33.54 15.71 -9.29
C THR A 461 -34.80 14.88 -9.50
N ALA A 462 -35.96 15.41 -9.08
CA ALA A 462 -37.25 14.73 -9.25
C ALA A 462 -37.40 14.21 -10.68
N GLY A 463 -37.60 12.88 -10.83
CA GLY A 463 -37.74 12.22 -12.12
C GLY A 463 -37.17 10.79 -12.25
N SER A 464 -36.69 10.14 -11.19
CA SER A 464 -36.44 8.69 -11.23
C SER A 464 -37.06 8.03 -10.00
N GLU A 465 -38.15 7.31 -10.27
CA GLU A 465 -39.11 6.70 -9.35
C GLU A 465 -38.52 5.76 -8.30
N ALA A 466 -39.41 5.48 -7.34
CA ALA A 466 -39.36 4.41 -6.36
C ALA A 466 -39.22 3.03 -7.01
#